data_AF-A0A5S4SWM2-F1
#
_entry.id   AF-A0A5S4SWM2-F1
#
_cell.length_a   1.000
_cell.length_b   1.000
_cell.length_c   1.000
_cell.angle_alpha   90.00
_cell.angle_beta   90.00
_cell.angle_gamma   90.00
#
_symmetry.space_group_name_H-M   'P 1'
#
loop_
_entity.id
_entity.type
_entity.pdbx_description
1 polymer ?
#
loop_
_entity_poly.entity_id
_entity_poly.type
_entity_poly.pdbx_seq_one_letter_code
_entity_poly.pdbx_strand_id
1 'polypeptide(L)'
;MMDSIEVITSERIPELFRNPLGIGDFGKLVRDPEIDVKLDKLLGSNPSAGLARSIRGVVMCLEDADPKAISEKPSKWSRFTGLAQTKRVRFEVAKINMDQLLNAATKEAALVRDVIDVIESLCSTYGAEAQIISNHIEAGQKYLAQTPDSQGGALAFDQETSRERFSRRLINLQAMQVSHAQTGQQLQLLKYQLIDVLDRFDETAQVLVPLWRQNMLGLGVQNHVTGEQLAMAIQAHENLRKSFADNLKSISVTQ
;
A
#
# COMPACT_ATOMS: atom_id res chain seq x y z
N MET A 1 -25.12 16.61 4.78
CA MET A 1 -24.83 17.72 5.71
C MET A 1 -24.58 17.08 7.06
N MET A 2 -23.46 17.38 7.70
CA MET A 2 -23.09 16.76 8.97
C MET A 2 -23.75 17.59 10.08
N ASP A 3 -24.73 17.00 10.79
CA ASP A 3 -25.43 17.72 11.84
C ASP A 3 -24.47 18.08 12.97
N SER A 4 -24.64 19.28 13.53
CA SER A 4 -23.86 19.70 14.69
C SER A 4 -24.27 18.87 15.92
N ILE A 5 -23.33 18.68 16.85
CA ILE A 5 -23.59 18.00 18.13
C ILE A 5 -24.80 18.63 18.85
N GLU A 6 -24.97 19.96 18.72
CA GLU A 6 -26.06 20.70 19.35
C GLU A 6 -27.43 20.37 18.75
N VAL A 7 -27.53 20.27 17.41
CA VAL A 7 -28.76 19.82 16.72
C VAL A 7 -29.08 18.36 17.06
N ILE A 8 -28.07 17.49 17.09
CA ILE A 8 -28.27 16.09 17.47
C ILE A 8 -28.79 15.99 18.92
N THR A 9 -28.22 16.77 19.85
CA THR A 9 -28.57 16.76 21.28
C THR A 9 -29.96 17.33 21.54
N SER A 10 -30.30 18.48 20.92
CA SER A 10 -31.50 19.26 21.27
C SER A 10 -32.74 18.93 20.45
N GLU A 11 -32.58 18.30 19.29
CA GLU A 11 -33.70 18.02 18.38
C GLU A 11 -33.83 16.50 18.11
N ARG A 12 -32.80 15.88 17.52
CA ARG A 12 -32.88 14.48 17.05
C ARG A 12 -33.04 13.48 18.19
N ILE A 13 -32.25 13.59 19.27
CA ILE A 13 -32.35 12.65 20.39
C ILE A 13 -33.72 12.77 21.10
N PRO A 14 -34.24 13.96 21.45
CA PRO A 14 -35.59 14.10 21.99
C PRO A 14 -36.68 13.46 21.13
N GLU A 15 -36.61 13.60 19.80
CA GLU A 15 -37.56 12.94 18.90
C GLU A 15 -37.49 11.41 18.99
N LEU A 16 -36.30 10.83 19.14
CA LEU A 16 -36.13 9.39 19.34
C LEU A 16 -36.77 8.90 20.64
N PHE A 17 -36.78 9.72 21.70
CA PHE A 17 -37.46 9.37 22.95
C PHE A 17 -38.99 9.53 22.85
N ARG A 18 -39.51 10.34 21.91
CA ARG A 18 -40.95 10.39 21.58
C ARG A 18 -41.38 9.25 20.64
N ASN A 19 -40.48 8.77 19.78
CA ASN A 19 -40.70 7.63 18.90
C ASN A 19 -39.51 6.63 18.98
N PRO A 20 -39.52 5.71 19.95
CA PRO A 20 -38.39 4.83 20.26
C PRO A 20 -38.02 3.82 19.18
N LEU A 21 -38.82 3.69 18.10
CA LEU A 21 -38.50 2.80 16.98
C LEU A 21 -37.19 3.21 16.29
N GLY A 22 -36.89 4.50 16.23
CA GLY A 22 -35.69 5.03 15.55
C GLY A 22 -34.38 4.86 16.32
N ILE A 23 -34.41 4.46 17.59
CA ILE A 23 -33.20 4.35 18.43
C ILE A 23 -32.16 3.40 17.82
N GLY A 24 -32.62 2.34 17.13
CA GLY A 24 -31.73 1.38 16.47
C GLY A 24 -30.90 1.99 15.34
N ASP A 25 -31.43 3.00 14.65
CA ASP A 25 -30.79 3.67 13.52
C ASP A 25 -30.01 4.93 13.93
N PHE A 26 -30.03 5.32 15.21
CA PHE A 26 -29.28 6.48 15.70
C PHE A 26 -27.78 6.33 15.41
N GLY A 27 -27.16 7.31 14.76
CA GLY A 27 -25.74 7.26 14.38
C GLY A 27 -25.40 6.19 13.34
N LYS A 28 -26.40 5.64 12.64
CA LYS A 28 -26.17 4.74 11.50
C LYS A 28 -25.55 5.51 10.34
N LEU A 29 -24.49 4.95 9.79
CA LEU A 29 -23.81 5.50 8.63
C LEU A 29 -24.58 5.13 7.36
N VAL A 30 -24.72 6.09 6.44
CA VAL A 30 -25.11 5.80 5.07
C VAL A 30 -23.81 5.60 4.30
N ARG A 31 -23.55 4.34 3.93
CA ARG A 31 -22.27 3.93 3.37
C ARG A 31 -22.44 3.35 1.98
N ASP A 32 -21.52 3.70 1.09
CA ASP A 32 -21.42 3.08 -0.22
C ASP A 32 -20.93 1.63 -0.07
N PRO A 33 -21.70 0.62 -0.56
CA PRO A 33 -21.30 -0.79 -0.53
C PRO A 33 -19.94 -1.05 -1.18
N GLU A 34 -19.49 -0.21 -2.11
CA GLU A 34 -18.17 -0.36 -2.75
C GLU A 34 -17.00 -0.22 -1.78
N ILE A 35 -17.18 0.48 -0.65
CA ILE A 35 -16.09 0.70 0.31
C ILE A 35 -15.65 -0.64 0.93
N ASP A 36 -16.61 -1.50 1.27
CA ASP A 36 -16.32 -2.83 1.81
C ASP A 36 -15.65 -3.73 0.76
N VAL A 37 -16.09 -3.65 -0.49
CA VAL A 37 -15.48 -4.40 -1.60
C VAL A 37 -14.03 -3.95 -1.84
N LYS A 38 -13.76 -2.64 -1.78
CA LYS A 38 -12.40 -2.09 -1.92
C LYS A 38 -11.50 -2.53 -0.78
N LEU A 39 -11.99 -2.50 0.46
CA LEU A 39 -11.25 -2.97 1.62
C LEU A 39 -10.95 -4.48 1.52
N ASP A 40 -11.96 -5.30 1.23
CA ASP A 40 -11.79 -6.76 1.12
C ASP A 40 -10.77 -7.13 0.04
N LYS A 41 -10.84 -6.46 -1.12
CA LYS A 41 -9.84 -6.64 -2.19
C LYS A 41 -8.42 -6.27 -1.74
N LEU A 42 -8.26 -5.20 -0.97
CA LEU A 42 -6.95 -4.78 -0.47
C LEU A 42 -6.40 -5.75 0.57
N LEU A 43 -7.23 -6.19 1.52
CA LEU A 43 -6.82 -7.11 2.58
C LEU A 43 -6.58 -8.52 2.04
N GLY A 44 -7.31 -8.93 1.01
CA GLY A 44 -7.18 -10.23 0.35
C GLY A 44 -6.06 -10.31 -0.67
N SER A 45 -5.32 -9.22 -0.93
CA SER A 45 -4.23 -9.19 -1.91
C SER A 45 -2.94 -8.67 -1.31
N ASN A 46 -1.81 -8.99 -1.95
CA ASN A 46 -0.53 -8.36 -1.67
C ASN A 46 -0.24 -7.32 -2.76
N PRO A 47 -0.41 -6.02 -2.49
CA PRO A 47 -0.29 -4.99 -3.52
C PRO A 47 1.09 -4.90 -4.18
N SER A 48 2.15 -5.35 -3.49
CA SER A 48 3.53 -5.27 -4.00
C SER A 48 4.02 -6.56 -4.65
N ALA A 49 3.19 -7.62 -4.70
CA ALA A 49 3.62 -8.94 -5.21
C ALA A 49 4.01 -8.92 -6.70
N GLY A 50 3.30 -8.15 -7.53
CA GLY A 50 3.63 -7.98 -8.95
C GLY A 50 4.99 -7.30 -9.15
N LEU A 51 5.24 -6.24 -8.39
CA LEU A 51 6.52 -5.55 -8.37
C LEU A 51 7.66 -6.45 -7.90
N ALA A 52 7.46 -7.20 -6.80
CA ALA A 52 8.44 -8.17 -6.30
C ALA A 52 8.77 -9.24 -7.35
N ARG A 53 7.77 -9.75 -8.07
CA ARG A 53 7.99 -10.73 -9.14
C ARG A 53 8.85 -10.14 -10.27
N SER A 54 8.55 -8.91 -10.69
CA SER A 54 9.30 -8.22 -11.73
C SER A 54 10.74 -7.94 -11.32
N ILE A 55 10.97 -7.44 -10.09
CA ILE A 55 12.32 -7.22 -9.55
C ILE A 55 13.10 -8.54 -9.49
N ARG A 56 12.47 -9.65 -9.10
CA ARG A 56 13.12 -10.97 -9.10
C ARG A 56 13.58 -11.39 -10.49
N GLY A 57 12.76 -11.13 -11.51
CA GLY A 57 13.17 -11.32 -12.91
C GLY A 57 14.39 -10.49 -13.28
N VAL A 58 14.44 -9.22 -12.87
CA VAL A 58 15.60 -8.33 -13.10
C VAL A 58 16.86 -8.89 -12.43
N VAL A 59 16.77 -9.35 -11.17
CA VAL A 59 17.92 -9.95 -10.45
C VAL A 59 18.43 -11.20 -11.17
N MET A 60 17.54 -12.11 -11.56
CA MET A 60 17.94 -13.31 -12.31
C MET A 60 18.59 -12.96 -13.65
N CYS A 61 18.04 -11.98 -14.37
CA CYS A 61 18.63 -11.51 -15.63
C CYS A 61 20.01 -10.89 -15.43
N LEU A 62 20.24 -10.19 -14.31
CA LEU A 62 21.55 -9.66 -13.95
C LEU A 62 22.54 -10.78 -13.63
N GLU A 63 22.13 -11.82 -12.91
CA GLU A 63 22.99 -12.98 -12.63
C GLU A 63 23.47 -13.67 -13.92
N ASP A 64 22.63 -13.73 -14.94
CA ASP A 64 22.98 -14.28 -16.26
C ASP A 64 23.86 -13.33 -17.12
N ALA A 65 23.89 -12.03 -16.78
CA ALA A 65 24.53 -10.97 -17.55
C ALA A 65 25.85 -10.47 -16.94
N ASP A 66 26.62 -11.34 -16.27
CA ASP A 66 27.86 -10.95 -15.58
C ASP A 66 28.92 -10.41 -16.57
N PRO A 67 29.34 -9.13 -16.48
CA PRO A 67 30.39 -8.55 -17.32
C PRO A 67 31.73 -9.28 -17.21
N LYS A 68 32.01 -9.98 -16.09
CA LYS A 68 33.22 -10.81 -15.96
C LYS A 68 33.28 -11.89 -17.02
N ALA A 69 32.14 -12.48 -17.40
CA ALA A 69 32.07 -13.58 -18.37
C ALA A 69 32.53 -13.16 -19.79
N ILE A 70 32.46 -11.86 -20.11
CA ILE A 70 32.81 -11.27 -21.41
C ILE A 70 34.25 -10.74 -21.42
N SER A 71 34.84 -10.51 -20.24
CA SER A 71 36.18 -9.96 -20.06
C SER A 71 37.32 -10.97 -20.20
N GLU A 72 37.03 -12.27 -20.09
CA GLU A 72 38.02 -13.32 -20.29
C GLU A 72 38.57 -13.29 -21.72
N LYS A 73 39.90 -13.15 -21.87
CA LYS A 73 40.55 -13.20 -23.19
C LYS A 73 40.10 -14.46 -23.93
N PRO A 74 39.46 -14.35 -25.10
CA PRO A 74 38.99 -15.53 -25.81
C PRO A 74 40.20 -16.37 -26.22
N SER A 75 40.31 -17.58 -25.65
CA SER A 75 41.30 -18.56 -26.07
C SER A 75 41.17 -18.84 -27.57
N LYS A 76 42.27 -19.17 -28.26
CA LYS A 76 42.27 -19.46 -29.71
C LYS A 76 41.21 -20.51 -30.09
N TRP A 77 40.92 -21.45 -29.18
CA TRP A 77 39.84 -22.45 -29.30
C TRP A 77 38.43 -21.85 -29.23
N SER A 78 38.18 -20.89 -28.33
CA SER A 78 36.87 -20.24 -28.17
C SER A 78 36.47 -19.36 -29.36
N ARG A 79 37.46 -18.88 -30.14
CA ARG A 79 37.24 -18.19 -31.42
C ARG A 79 36.88 -19.16 -32.53
N PHE A 80 37.47 -20.35 -32.52
CA PHE A 80 37.20 -21.40 -33.50
C PHE A 80 35.84 -22.06 -33.30
N THR A 81 35.39 -22.23 -32.05
CA THR A 81 34.09 -22.84 -31.71
C THR A 81 32.92 -21.86 -31.69
N GLY A 82 33.13 -20.57 -31.97
CA GLY A 82 32.10 -19.53 -31.92
C GLY A 82 31.62 -19.13 -30.51
N LEU A 83 32.18 -19.73 -29.44
CA LEU A 83 31.80 -19.46 -28.04
C LEU A 83 31.96 -17.99 -27.64
N ALA A 84 32.96 -17.29 -28.17
CA ALA A 84 33.16 -15.87 -27.91
C ALA A 84 32.02 -15.00 -28.49
N GLN A 85 31.45 -15.40 -29.62
CA GLN A 85 30.32 -14.72 -30.28
C GLN A 85 29.02 -15.03 -29.54
N THR A 86 28.84 -16.28 -29.09
CA THR A 86 27.73 -16.69 -28.25
C THR A 86 27.68 -15.92 -26.92
N LYS A 87 28.83 -15.66 -26.29
CA LYS A 87 28.91 -14.84 -25.06
C LYS A 87 28.45 -13.38 -25.29
N ARG A 88 28.83 -12.76 -26.41
CA ARG A 88 28.38 -11.41 -26.79
C ARG A 88 26.89 -11.35 -27.15
N VAL A 89 26.38 -12.34 -27.88
CA VAL A 89 24.94 -12.43 -28.19
C VAL A 89 24.13 -12.64 -26.92
N ARG A 90 24.58 -13.50 -25.99
CA ARG A 90 23.92 -13.68 -24.68
C ARG A 90 23.89 -12.39 -23.88
N PHE A 91 24.96 -11.61 -23.93
CA PHE A 91 25.01 -10.30 -23.28
C PHE A 91 24.01 -9.29 -23.85
N GLU A 92 23.94 -9.15 -25.17
CA GLU A 92 22.98 -8.26 -25.83
C GLU A 92 21.53 -8.73 -25.64
N VAL A 93 21.29 -10.04 -25.67
CA VAL A 93 19.98 -10.64 -25.35
C VAL A 93 19.60 -10.37 -23.90
N ALA A 94 20.53 -10.49 -22.96
CA ALA A 94 20.27 -10.18 -21.55
C ALA A 94 19.97 -8.70 -21.34
N LYS A 95 20.62 -7.79 -22.07
CA LYS A 95 20.29 -6.35 -22.04
C LYS A 95 18.87 -6.06 -22.53
N ILE A 96 18.45 -6.66 -23.63
CA ILE A 96 17.08 -6.53 -24.16
C ILE A 96 16.05 -7.09 -23.16
N ASN A 97 16.32 -8.28 -22.61
CA ASN A 97 15.46 -8.90 -21.60
C ASN A 97 15.36 -8.04 -20.35
N MET A 98 16.46 -7.41 -19.94
CA MET A 98 16.48 -6.52 -18.78
C MET A 98 15.62 -5.26 -18.99
N ASP A 99 15.65 -4.65 -20.17
CA ASP A 99 14.78 -3.49 -20.47
C ASP A 99 13.29 -3.87 -20.43
N GLN A 100 12.93 -5.06 -20.93
CA GLN A 100 11.57 -5.56 -20.83
C GLN A 100 11.13 -5.79 -19.37
N LEU A 101 12.00 -6.38 -18.55
CA LEU A 101 11.75 -6.65 -17.14
C LEU A 101 11.67 -5.35 -16.31
N LEU A 102 12.52 -4.37 -16.60
CA LEU A 102 12.47 -3.05 -15.99
C LEU A 102 11.17 -2.32 -16.35
N ASN A 103 10.76 -2.37 -17.61
CA ASN A 103 9.47 -1.79 -18.04
C ASN A 103 8.28 -2.47 -17.35
N ALA A 104 8.33 -3.80 -17.16
CA ALA A 104 7.33 -4.52 -16.37
C ALA A 104 7.33 -4.06 -14.91
N ALA A 105 8.49 -3.96 -14.28
CA ALA A 105 8.62 -3.45 -12.91
C ALA A 105 8.09 -2.01 -12.77
N THR A 106 8.37 -1.13 -13.73
CA THR A 106 7.83 0.24 -13.73
C THR A 106 6.30 0.28 -13.84
N LYS A 107 5.70 -0.61 -14.64
CA LYS A 107 4.23 -0.74 -14.72
C LYS A 107 3.65 -1.23 -13.39
N GLU A 108 4.26 -2.23 -12.78
CA GLU A 108 3.84 -2.73 -11.46
C GLU A 108 3.98 -1.66 -10.38
N ALA A 109 5.05 -0.84 -10.42
CA ALA A 109 5.21 0.30 -9.52
C ALA A 109 4.10 1.35 -9.72
N ALA A 110 3.61 1.57 -10.95
CA ALA A 110 2.45 2.43 -11.17
C ALA A 110 1.17 1.85 -10.52
N LEU A 111 0.94 0.54 -10.63
CA LEU A 111 -0.19 -0.12 -9.98
C LEU A 111 -0.12 -0.02 -8.44
N VAL A 112 1.08 -0.07 -7.85
CA VAL A 112 1.26 0.15 -6.40
C VAL A 112 0.89 1.59 -6.02
N ARG A 113 1.21 2.60 -6.85
CA ARG A 113 0.77 3.99 -6.63
C ARG A 113 -0.75 4.11 -6.69
N ASP A 114 -1.39 3.48 -7.68
CA ASP A 114 -2.86 3.47 -7.77
C ASP A 114 -3.50 2.83 -6.51
N VAL A 115 -2.88 1.79 -5.94
CA VAL A 115 -3.33 1.18 -4.69
C VAL A 115 -3.16 2.14 -3.50
N ILE A 116 -2.07 2.91 -3.44
CA ILE A 116 -1.87 3.93 -2.40
C ILE A 116 -3.01 4.97 -2.44
N ASP A 117 -3.42 5.39 -3.63
CA ASP A 117 -4.54 6.33 -3.79
C ASP A 117 -5.87 5.74 -3.27
N VAL A 118 -6.11 4.44 -3.53
CA VAL A 118 -7.28 3.73 -2.98
C VAL A 118 -7.20 3.68 -1.45
N ILE A 119 -6.02 3.38 -0.88
CA ILE A 119 -5.82 3.34 0.58
C ILE A 119 -6.07 4.73 1.20
N GLU A 120 -5.62 5.80 0.56
CA GLU A 120 -5.86 7.17 1.02
C GLU A 120 -7.36 7.52 1.02
N SER A 121 -8.07 7.16 -0.05
CA SER A 121 -9.53 7.32 -0.13
C SER A 121 -10.25 6.56 1.00
N LEU A 122 -9.84 5.32 1.27
CA LEU A 122 -10.38 4.54 2.38
C LEU A 122 -10.06 5.16 3.74
N CYS A 123 -8.83 5.64 3.97
CA CYS A 123 -8.46 6.32 5.20
C CYS A 123 -9.33 7.56 5.44
N SER A 124 -9.56 8.36 4.40
CA SER A 124 -10.43 9.54 4.48
C SER A 124 -11.87 9.13 4.84
N THR A 125 -12.39 8.09 4.19
CA THR A 125 -13.74 7.56 4.44
C THR A 125 -13.90 7.07 5.88
N TYR A 126 -13.02 6.18 6.34
CA TYR A 126 -13.05 5.63 7.70
C TYR A 126 -12.84 6.72 8.76
N GLY A 127 -12.00 7.73 8.48
CA GLY A 127 -11.81 8.89 9.36
C GLY A 127 -13.06 9.76 9.48
N ALA A 128 -13.73 10.06 8.35
CA ALA A 128 -14.98 10.81 8.35
C ALA A 128 -16.10 10.05 9.07
N GLU A 129 -16.23 8.75 8.82
CA GLU A 129 -17.19 7.88 9.50
C GLU A 129 -16.94 7.82 11.01
N ALA A 130 -15.69 7.65 11.44
CA ALA A 130 -15.31 7.67 12.85
C ALA A 130 -15.67 9.02 13.52
N GLN A 131 -15.50 10.14 12.82
CA GLN A 131 -15.87 11.46 13.34
C GLN A 131 -17.39 11.62 13.45
N ILE A 132 -18.16 11.15 12.45
CA ILE A 132 -19.63 11.16 12.51
C ILE A 132 -20.11 10.35 13.72
N ILE A 133 -19.57 9.15 13.92
CA ILE A 133 -19.90 8.31 15.07
C ILE A 133 -19.53 9.02 16.38
N SER A 134 -18.35 9.65 16.45
CA SER A 134 -17.90 10.41 17.62
C SER A 134 -18.90 11.49 18.02
N ASN A 135 -19.37 12.29 17.05
CA ASN A 135 -20.34 13.36 17.30
C ASN A 135 -21.67 12.82 17.86
N HIS A 136 -22.12 11.66 17.37
CA HIS A 136 -23.34 11.02 17.87
C HIS A 136 -23.17 10.45 19.28
N ILE A 137 -22.01 9.87 19.59
CA ILE A 137 -21.68 9.40 20.93
C ILE A 137 -21.67 10.58 21.91
N GLU A 138 -20.98 11.66 21.57
CA GLU A 138 -20.88 12.85 22.41
C GLU A 138 -22.25 13.49 22.66
N ALA A 139 -23.05 13.68 21.61
CA ALA A 139 -24.41 14.19 21.74
C ALA A 139 -25.30 13.29 22.62
N GLY A 140 -25.19 11.97 22.44
CA GLY A 140 -25.91 10.99 23.23
C GLY A 140 -25.55 11.03 24.72
N GLN A 141 -24.25 11.08 25.02
CA GLN A 141 -23.76 11.20 26.39
C GLN A 141 -24.20 12.52 27.05
N LYS A 142 -24.10 13.63 26.30
CA LYS A 142 -24.55 14.95 26.76
C LYS A 142 -26.04 14.95 27.09
N TYR A 143 -26.87 14.38 26.22
CA TYR A 143 -28.31 14.27 26.46
C TYR A 143 -28.65 13.44 27.70
N LEU A 144 -28.02 12.26 27.86
CA LEU A 144 -28.25 11.38 29.01
C LEU A 144 -27.81 12.02 30.34
N ALA A 145 -26.76 12.84 30.32
CA ALA A 145 -26.30 13.57 31.50
C ALA A 145 -27.23 14.73 31.89
N GLN A 146 -27.86 15.38 30.91
CA GLN A 146 -28.76 16.52 31.12
C GLN A 146 -30.20 16.12 31.46
N THR A 147 -30.59 14.87 31.17
CA THR A 147 -31.93 14.34 31.40
C THR A 147 -31.87 13.21 32.44
N PRO A 148 -31.95 13.51 33.75
CA PRO A 148 -31.97 12.48 34.80
C PRO A 148 -33.25 11.64 34.75
N ASP A 149 -33.21 10.42 35.30
CA ASP A 149 -34.35 9.50 35.29
C ASP A 149 -35.61 10.10 35.91
N SER A 150 -36.72 10.00 35.19
CA SER A 150 -38.04 10.37 35.68
C SER A 150 -38.55 9.32 36.67
N GLN A 151 -38.88 9.73 37.89
CA GLN A 151 -39.38 8.84 38.93
C GLN A 151 -40.85 8.47 38.71
N GLY A 152 -41.11 7.24 38.24
CA GLY A 152 -42.37 6.49 38.43
C GLY A 152 -43.55 6.77 37.47
N GLY A 153 -44.23 5.70 37.04
CA GLY A 153 -45.44 5.71 36.20
C GLY A 153 -45.33 4.85 34.92
N ALA A 154 -46.45 4.58 34.22
CA ALA A 154 -46.43 3.80 32.97
C ALA A 154 -45.63 4.48 31.84
N LEU A 155 -45.70 5.81 31.74
CA LEU A 155 -44.85 6.62 30.86
C LEU A 155 -43.37 6.62 31.30
N ALA A 156 -43.09 6.40 32.59
CA ALA A 156 -41.73 6.28 33.10
C ALA A 156 -41.12 4.92 32.72
N PHE A 157 -41.91 3.84 32.67
CA PHE A 157 -41.44 2.52 32.21
C PHE A 157 -41.06 2.51 30.71
N ASP A 158 -41.87 3.15 29.85
CA ASP A 158 -41.55 3.31 28.42
C ASP A 158 -40.33 4.22 28.20
N GLN A 159 -40.10 5.20 29.09
CA GLN A 159 -38.91 6.06 29.05
C GLN A 159 -37.65 5.36 29.59
N GLU A 160 -37.77 4.56 30.66
CA GLU A 160 -36.69 3.78 31.25
C GLU A 160 -36.17 2.72 30.26
N THR A 161 -37.09 2.00 29.60
CA THR A 161 -36.74 1.05 28.54
C THR A 161 -36.15 1.73 27.30
N SER A 162 -36.62 2.92 26.93
CA SER A 162 -36.03 3.71 25.83
C SER A 162 -34.63 4.22 26.18
N ARG A 163 -34.40 4.64 27.43
CA ARG A 163 -33.09 5.06 27.95
C ARG A 163 -32.09 3.92 27.95
N GLU A 164 -32.49 2.73 28.40
CA GLU A 164 -31.64 1.53 28.36
C GLU A 164 -31.27 1.15 26.92
N ARG A 165 -32.27 1.11 26.02
CA ARG A 165 -32.06 0.84 24.59
C ARG A 165 -31.11 1.87 23.95
N PHE A 166 -31.26 3.14 24.29
CA PHE A 166 -30.39 4.21 23.79
C PHE A 166 -28.97 4.10 24.36
N SER A 167 -28.81 3.82 25.65
CA SER A 167 -27.51 3.60 26.28
C SER A 167 -26.76 2.42 25.65
N ARG A 168 -27.45 1.30 25.42
CA ARG A 168 -26.91 0.16 24.68
C ARG A 168 -26.52 0.53 23.25
N ARG A 169 -27.32 1.36 22.56
CA ARG A 169 -26.97 1.86 21.23
C ARG A 169 -25.68 2.68 21.26
N LEU A 170 -25.47 3.54 22.26
CA LEU A 170 -24.22 4.30 22.40
C LEU A 170 -23.01 3.39 22.61
N ILE A 171 -23.13 2.32 23.40
CA ILE A 171 -22.07 1.31 23.56
C ILE A 171 -21.73 0.66 22.21
N ASN A 172 -22.74 0.28 21.43
CA ASN A 172 -22.51 -0.29 20.09
C ASN A 172 -21.83 0.71 19.14
N LEU A 173 -22.20 2.00 19.21
CA LEU A 173 -21.53 3.05 18.43
C LEU A 173 -20.06 3.22 18.86
N GLN A 174 -19.75 3.14 20.15
CA GLN A 174 -18.37 3.18 20.65
C GLN A 174 -17.54 2.01 20.09
N ALA A 175 -18.09 0.79 20.10
CA ALA A 175 -17.42 -0.37 19.51
C ALA A 175 -17.15 -0.16 18.00
N MET A 176 -18.13 0.38 17.27
CA MET A 176 -18.00 0.70 15.86
C MET A 176 -16.92 1.77 15.62
N GLN A 177 -16.88 2.83 16.44
CA GLN A 177 -15.85 3.88 16.35
C GLN A 177 -14.44 3.31 16.51
N VAL A 178 -14.24 2.45 17.51
CA VAL A 178 -12.93 1.81 17.75
C VAL A 178 -12.53 0.95 16.55
N SER A 179 -13.47 0.18 15.99
CA SER A 179 -13.20 -0.66 14.81
C SER A 179 -12.82 0.17 13.57
N HIS A 180 -13.51 1.30 13.32
CA HIS A 180 -13.16 2.20 12.22
C HIS A 180 -11.79 2.85 12.43
N ALA A 181 -11.47 3.29 13.65
CA ALA A 181 -10.17 3.87 13.98
C ALA A 181 -9.03 2.86 13.79
N GLN A 182 -9.22 1.60 14.21
CA GLN A 182 -8.25 0.52 14.00
C GLN A 182 -8.04 0.23 12.51
N THR A 183 -9.12 0.16 11.74
CA THR A 183 -9.06 -0.05 10.27
C THR A 183 -8.28 1.09 9.61
N GLY A 184 -8.56 2.34 9.98
CA GLY A 184 -7.81 3.51 9.49
C GLY A 184 -6.32 3.44 9.81
N GLN A 185 -5.94 3.01 11.02
CA GLN A 185 -4.53 2.83 11.40
C GLN A 185 -3.83 1.72 10.58
N GLN A 186 -4.50 0.58 10.36
CA GLN A 186 -3.98 -0.51 9.54
C GLN A 186 -3.75 -0.06 8.09
N LEU A 187 -4.69 0.69 7.52
CA LEU A 187 -4.57 1.26 6.18
C LEU A 187 -3.41 2.26 6.08
N GLN A 188 -3.23 3.13 7.08
CA GLN A 188 -2.08 4.05 7.11
C GLN A 188 -0.74 3.31 7.18
N LEU A 189 -0.65 2.24 7.99
CA LEU A 189 0.55 1.43 8.06
C LEU A 189 0.87 0.78 6.70
N LEU A 190 -0.13 0.19 6.05
CA LEU A 190 0.01 -0.40 4.72
C LEU A 190 0.46 0.65 3.69
N LYS A 191 -0.10 1.86 3.76
CA LYS A 191 0.30 2.99 2.90
C LYS A 191 1.81 3.27 3.02
N TYR A 192 2.31 3.44 4.25
CA TYR A 192 3.73 3.73 4.48
C TYR A 192 4.65 2.60 4.03
N GLN A 193 4.21 1.35 4.20
CA GLN A 193 4.94 0.18 3.70
C GLN A 193 5.06 0.21 2.18
N LEU A 194 3.97 0.52 1.46
CA LEU A 194 4.00 0.60 0.00
C LEU A 194 4.83 1.78 -0.51
N ILE A 195 4.81 2.92 0.19
CA ILE A 195 5.67 4.08 -0.11
C ILE A 195 7.14 3.68 0.01
N ASP A 196 7.56 3.05 1.11
CA ASP A 196 8.96 2.60 1.29
C ASP A 196 9.39 1.62 0.19
N VAL A 197 8.50 0.72 -0.25
CA VAL A 197 8.77 -0.18 -1.39
C VAL A 197 8.98 0.60 -2.69
N LEU A 198 8.16 1.62 -2.96
CA LEU A 198 8.27 2.44 -4.16
C LEU A 198 9.52 3.31 -4.15
N ASP A 199 9.81 3.99 -3.05
CA ASP A 199 10.97 4.88 -2.93
C ASP A 199 12.26 4.13 -3.26
N ARG A 200 12.45 2.94 -2.68
CA ARG A 200 13.64 2.11 -2.94
C ARG A 200 13.72 1.60 -4.38
N PHE A 201 12.56 1.24 -4.96
CA PHE A 201 12.51 0.86 -6.36
C PHE A 201 12.89 2.04 -7.26
N ASP A 202 12.32 3.22 -7.04
CA ASP A 202 12.57 4.42 -7.81
C ASP A 202 14.02 4.89 -7.67
N GLU A 203 14.60 4.89 -6.47
CA GLU A 203 16.02 5.15 -6.24
C GLU A 203 16.91 4.24 -7.09
N THR A 204 16.61 2.93 -7.08
CA THR A 204 17.36 1.94 -7.87
C THR A 204 17.18 2.17 -9.37
N ALA A 205 15.94 2.41 -9.82
CA ALA A 205 15.59 2.55 -11.23
C ALA A 205 16.07 3.87 -11.84
N GLN A 206 16.11 4.97 -11.08
CA GLN A 206 16.48 6.29 -11.57
C GLN A 206 17.99 6.54 -11.50
N VAL A 207 18.70 5.94 -10.53
CA VAL A 207 20.14 6.17 -10.34
C VAL A 207 20.97 5.01 -10.88
N LEU A 208 20.70 3.79 -10.41
CA LEU A 208 21.59 2.66 -10.65
C LEU A 208 21.38 2.03 -12.04
N VAL A 209 20.15 2.00 -12.55
CA VAL A 209 19.89 1.48 -13.91
C VAL A 209 20.58 2.33 -14.99
N PRO A 210 20.48 3.68 -15.02
CA PRO A 210 21.20 4.48 -16.01
C PRO A 210 22.72 4.35 -15.88
N LEU A 211 23.25 4.34 -14.65
CA LEU A 211 24.67 4.15 -14.41
C LEU A 211 25.16 2.80 -14.93
N TRP A 212 24.39 1.73 -14.69
CA TRP A 212 24.68 0.42 -15.27
C TRP A 212 24.65 0.48 -16.80
N ARG A 213 23.59 0.99 -17.42
CA ARG A 213 23.49 1.10 -18.89
C ARG A 213 24.69 1.85 -19.49
N GLN A 214 25.10 2.96 -18.89
CA GLN A 214 26.25 3.76 -19.33
C GLN A 214 27.55 2.94 -19.31
N ASN A 215 27.83 2.25 -18.20
CA ASN A 215 29.05 1.45 -18.06
C ASN A 215 29.04 0.21 -18.96
N MET A 216 27.88 -0.40 -19.19
CA MET A 216 27.75 -1.56 -20.08
C MET A 216 27.87 -1.19 -21.56
N LEU A 217 27.36 -0.02 -21.98
CA LEU A 217 27.56 0.49 -23.35
C LEU A 217 29.05 0.67 -23.68
N GLY A 218 29.86 1.09 -22.71
CA GLY A 218 31.31 1.22 -22.85
C GLY A 218 32.01 -0.09 -23.23
N LEU A 219 31.46 -1.24 -22.81
CA LEU A 219 32.01 -2.57 -23.12
C LEU A 219 31.67 -3.06 -24.53
N GLY A 220 30.52 -2.65 -25.08
CA GLY A 220 30.02 -3.14 -26.38
C GLY A 220 30.61 -2.41 -27.60
N VAL A 221 31.02 -1.15 -27.44
CA VAL A 221 31.41 -0.27 -28.55
C VAL A 221 32.91 -0.30 -28.86
N GLN A 222 33.77 -0.66 -27.89
CA GLN A 222 35.22 -0.55 -28.04
C GLN A 222 35.91 -1.89 -28.37
N ASN A 223 36.79 -1.87 -29.38
CA ASN A 223 37.63 -3.03 -29.74
C ASN A 223 38.68 -3.38 -28.67
N HIS A 224 39.00 -2.44 -27.78
CA HIS A 224 39.90 -2.60 -26.64
C HIS A 224 39.28 -1.95 -25.41
N VAL A 225 38.79 -2.77 -24.48
CA VAL A 225 38.30 -2.32 -23.16
C VAL A 225 39.50 -2.22 -22.22
N THR A 226 39.67 -1.08 -21.55
CA THR A 226 40.69 -0.91 -20.51
C THR A 226 40.31 -1.62 -19.21
N GLY A 227 41.29 -1.98 -18.37
CA GLY A 227 41.02 -2.61 -17.08
C GLY A 227 40.15 -1.76 -16.15
N GLU A 228 40.28 -0.44 -16.23
CA GLU A 228 39.48 0.53 -15.48
C GLU A 228 38.01 0.53 -15.91
N GLN A 229 37.74 0.61 -17.22
CA GLN A 229 36.37 0.53 -17.76
C GLN A 229 35.68 -0.79 -17.39
N LEU A 230 36.42 -1.90 -17.43
CA LEU A 230 35.91 -3.19 -16.99
C LEU A 230 35.57 -3.21 -15.50
N ALA A 231 36.44 -2.65 -14.65
CA ALA A 231 36.20 -2.57 -13.22
C ALA A 231 34.96 -1.73 -12.90
N MET A 232 34.77 -0.59 -13.57
CA MET A 232 33.57 0.25 -13.42
C MET A 232 32.29 -0.48 -13.84
N ALA A 233 32.32 -1.23 -14.93
CA ALA A 233 31.17 -2.02 -15.37
C ALA A 233 30.82 -3.15 -14.39
N ILE A 234 31.82 -3.86 -13.86
CA ILE A 234 31.62 -4.88 -12.82
C ILE A 234 31.03 -4.25 -11.56
N GLN A 235 31.55 -3.10 -11.12
CA GLN A 235 31.07 -2.41 -9.93
C GLN A 235 29.61 -1.93 -10.11
N ALA A 236 29.29 -1.30 -11.24
CA ALA A 236 27.94 -0.84 -11.52
C ALA A 236 26.93 -2.00 -11.59
N HIS A 237 27.34 -3.13 -12.19
CA HIS A 237 26.53 -4.34 -12.25
C HIS A 237 26.26 -4.94 -10.87
N GLU A 238 27.29 -5.08 -10.03
CA GLU A 238 27.14 -5.64 -8.68
C GLU A 238 26.31 -4.71 -7.78
N ASN A 239 26.52 -3.39 -7.87
CA ASN A 239 25.72 -2.42 -7.12
C ASN A 239 24.23 -2.52 -7.49
N LEU A 240 23.92 -2.60 -8.78
CA LEU A 240 22.54 -2.72 -9.25
C LEU A 240 21.89 -4.03 -8.80
N ARG A 241 22.60 -5.15 -8.96
CA ARG A 241 22.14 -6.48 -8.53
C ARG A 241 21.86 -6.51 -7.03
N LYS A 242 22.79 -6.01 -6.22
CA LYS A 242 22.64 -5.94 -4.77
C LYS A 242 21.45 -5.06 -4.38
N SER A 243 21.30 -3.89 -4.98
CA SER A 243 20.19 -2.98 -4.66
C SER A 243 18.83 -3.60 -4.97
N PHE A 244 18.66 -4.23 -6.14
CA PHE A 244 17.42 -4.94 -6.44
C PHE A 244 17.19 -6.16 -5.53
N ALA A 245 18.23 -6.90 -5.16
CA ALA A 245 18.12 -8.00 -4.21
C ALA A 245 17.71 -7.51 -2.81
N ASP A 246 18.19 -6.35 -2.37
CA ASP A 246 17.81 -5.74 -1.09
C ASP A 246 16.36 -5.20 -1.14
N ASN A 247 15.90 -4.65 -2.27
CA ASN A 247 14.49 -4.32 -2.50
C ASN A 247 13.57 -5.56 -2.37
N LEU A 248 14.00 -6.73 -2.86
CA LEU A 248 13.22 -7.96 -2.70
C LEU A 248 13.10 -8.41 -1.25
N LYS A 249 14.20 -8.29 -0.49
CA LYS A 249 14.18 -8.65 0.93
C LYS A 249 13.22 -7.76 1.70
N SER A 250 13.21 -6.45 1.44
CA SER A 250 12.29 -5.54 2.13
C SER A 250 10.82 -5.86 1.82
N ILE A 251 10.49 -6.16 0.57
CA ILE A 251 9.12 -6.57 0.20
C ILE A 251 8.72 -7.91 0.85
N SER A 252 9.69 -8.81 1.08
CA SER A 252 9.45 -10.14 1.66
C SER A 252 9.34 -10.13 3.19
N VAL A 253 9.97 -9.18 3.88
CA VAL A 253 9.91 -9.02 5.35
C VAL A 253 8.63 -8.33 5.80
N THR A 254 7.88 -7.73 4.87
CA THR A 254 6.65 -6.99 5.15
C THR A 254 5.39 -7.85 4.99
N GLN A 255 5.56 -9.15 4.72
CA GLN A 255 4.50 -10.18 4.65
C GLN A 255 4.58 -11.09 5.87
#